data_AF-A0A0L9V018-F1
#
_entry.id   AF-A0A0L9V018-F1
#
_cell.length_a   1.000
_cell.length_b   1.000
_cell.length_c   1.000
_cell.angle_alpha   90.00
_cell.angle_beta   90.00
_cell.angle_gamma   90.00
#
_symmetry.space_group_name_H-M   'P 1'
#
loop_
_entity.id
_entity.type
_entity.pdbx_description
1 polymer ?
#
loop_
_entity_poly.entity_id
_entity_poly.type
_entity_poly.pdbx_seq_one_letter_code
_entity_poly.pdbx_strand_id
1 'polypeptide(L)'
;MPQPRQRQEFGGGGPTNVEAEVVLGFVHLEEEWEKVMDKFEGPSWIVALGQRDATTASESAANAQLPSLFFDLPTLTSAFAAKGLSACDITVLSGGHNIGQAQCQLFRARIYNETNIDISFTESRRSIYPSSGGDTNLSPLDSLTPIRFDNKYFSELVAGRGLLISDQVLFDGGS
;
A
#
# COMPACT_ATOMS: atom_id res chain seq x y z
N MET A 1 6.61 28.65 17.00
CA MET A 1 5.51 29.35 16.32
C MET A 1 5.72 29.20 14.82
N PRO A 2 4.90 28.42 14.10
CA PRO A 2 4.95 28.38 12.65
C PRO A 2 4.18 29.59 12.07
N GLN A 3 4.73 30.23 11.05
CA GLN A 3 4.13 31.39 10.39
C GLN A 3 2.94 31.00 9.48
N PRO A 4 1.95 31.89 9.27
CA PRO A 4 0.84 31.63 8.36
C PRO A 4 1.30 31.71 6.90
N ARG A 5 0.97 30.68 6.11
CA ARG A 5 1.27 30.62 4.66
C ARG A 5 0.40 31.63 3.90
N GLN A 6 1.02 32.49 3.10
CA GLN A 6 0.33 33.35 2.14
C GLN A 6 -0.12 32.54 0.92
N ARG A 7 -1.39 32.68 0.57
CA ARG A 7 -2.02 32.16 -0.65
C ARG A 7 -1.41 32.90 -1.86
N GLN A 8 -0.79 32.17 -2.78
CA GLN A 8 -0.36 32.72 -4.06
C GLN A 8 -1.57 32.69 -5.00
N GLU A 9 -2.14 33.86 -5.32
CA GLU A 9 -3.22 33.98 -6.30
C GLU A 9 -2.63 33.91 -7.71
N PHE A 10 -2.95 32.85 -8.45
CA PHE A 10 -2.77 32.82 -9.91
C PHE A 10 -4.01 33.43 -10.56
N GLY A 11 -3.80 34.52 -11.29
CA GLY A 11 -4.87 35.27 -11.95
C GLY A 11 -5.41 34.59 -13.22
N GLY A 12 -6.73 34.68 -13.38
CA GLY A 12 -7.35 35.03 -14.66
C GLY A 12 -7.72 33.89 -15.61
N GLY A 13 -8.76 33.13 -15.28
CA GLY A 13 -9.43 32.20 -16.19
C GLY A 13 -10.34 31.26 -15.41
N GLY A 14 -11.50 31.76 -14.96
CA GLY A 14 -12.43 30.99 -14.12
C GLY A 14 -12.93 29.73 -14.84
N PRO A 15 -12.76 28.53 -14.27
CA PRO A 15 -13.32 27.32 -14.84
C PRO A 15 -14.85 27.42 -14.85
N THR A 16 -15.46 26.94 -15.93
CA THR A 16 -16.92 26.75 -15.95
C THR A 16 -17.29 25.76 -14.83
N ASN A 17 -18.50 25.85 -14.25
CA ASN A 17 -18.87 25.08 -13.05
C ASN A 17 -18.61 23.56 -13.17
N VAL A 18 -18.65 23.01 -14.39
CA VAL A 18 -18.35 21.61 -14.68
C VAL A 18 -16.85 21.28 -14.54
N GLU A 19 -15.96 22.20 -14.89
CA GLU A 19 -14.51 22.03 -14.76
C GLU A 19 -14.04 22.16 -13.30
N ALA A 20 -14.73 22.94 -12.48
CA ALA A 20 -14.42 23.05 -11.05
C ALA A 20 -14.81 21.77 -10.29
N GLU A 21 -15.94 21.16 -10.63
CA GLU A 21 -16.44 19.95 -9.96
C GLU A 21 -15.57 18.73 -10.26
N VAL A 22 -15.02 18.64 -11.48
CA VAL A 22 -14.09 17.59 -11.93
C VAL A 22 -12.68 17.76 -11.35
N VAL A 23 -12.31 18.87 -10.71
CA VAL A 23 -10.97 19.02 -10.09
C VAL A 23 -10.97 18.56 -8.63
N LEU A 24 -12.15 18.40 -8.01
CA LEU A 24 -12.26 18.26 -6.56
C LEU A 24 -12.10 16.81 -6.05
N GLY A 25 -12.39 15.78 -6.84
CA GLY A 25 -12.41 14.38 -6.36
C GLY A 25 -11.02 13.78 -6.08
N PHE A 26 -10.05 13.98 -6.96
CA PHE A 26 -8.71 13.42 -6.85
C PHE A 26 -7.86 14.19 -5.84
N VAL A 27 -7.96 15.53 -5.87
CA VAL A 27 -7.31 16.38 -4.86
C VAL A 27 -7.81 16.04 -3.47
N HIS A 28 -9.11 15.72 -3.33
CA HIS A 28 -9.65 15.26 -2.05
C HIS A 28 -9.01 13.95 -1.59
N LEU A 29 -8.80 12.97 -2.48
CA LEU A 29 -8.12 11.72 -2.11
C LEU A 29 -6.69 11.96 -1.63
N GLU A 30 -5.93 12.84 -2.28
CA GLU A 30 -4.56 13.18 -1.86
C GLU A 30 -4.52 13.87 -0.50
N GLU A 31 -5.43 14.81 -0.24
CA GLU A 31 -5.56 15.47 1.07
C GLU A 31 -5.96 14.49 2.19
N GLU A 32 -6.85 13.54 1.89
CA GLU A 32 -7.21 12.50 2.85
C GLU A 32 -6.02 11.57 3.15
N TRP A 33 -5.17 11.28 2.17
CA TRP A 33 -3.94 10.51 2.41
C TRP A 33 -2.96 11.24 3.35
N GLU A 34 -2.77 12.56 3.19
CA GLU A 34 -1.94 13.32 4.13
C GLU A 34 -2.46 13.23 5.58
N LYS A 35 -3.80 13.28 5.76
CA LYS A 35 -4.43 13.11 7.08
C LYS A 35 -4.23 11.70 7.65
N VAL A 36 -4.31 10.68 6.79
CA VAL A 36 -4.02 9.29 7.19
C VAL A 36 -2.57 9.18 7.67
N MET A 37 -1.61 9.74 6.94
CA MET A 37 -0.20 9.71 7.31
C MET A 37 0.07 10.43 8.64
N ASP A 38 -0.52 11.61 8.85
CA ASP A 38 -0.41 12.33 10.13
C ASP A 38 -0.95 11.50 11.31
N LYS A 39 -2.12 10.88 11.13
CA LYS A 39 -2.75 10.01 12.15
C LYS A 39 -1.85 8.84 12.57
N PHE A 40 -1.06 8.31 11.64
CA PHE A 40 -0.15 7.19 11.88
C PHE A 40 1.30 7.62 12.15
N GLU A 41 1.55 8.90 12.45
CA GLU A 41 2.89 9.46 12.70
C GLU A 41 3.86 9.32 11.52
N GLY A 42 3.32 9.26 10.30
CA GLY A 42 4.08 9.16 9.06
C GLY A 42 4.71 10.48 8.63
N PRO A 43 5.62 10.43 7.63
CA PRO A 43 6.23 11.62 7.08
C PRO A 43 5.21 12.50 6.33
N SER A 44 5.48 13.81 6.30
CA SER A 44 4.78 14.76 5.43
C SER A 44 5.63 15.06 4.19
N TRP A 45 4.98 15.27 3.05
CA TRP A 45 5.63 15.75 1.82
C TRP A 45 4.76 16.80 1.14
N ILE A 46 5.32 17.48 0.13
CA ILE A 46 4.54 18.39 -0.70
C ILE A 46 3.95 17.58 -1.85
N VAL A 47 2.63 17.52 -1.93
CA VAL A 47 1.91 16.87 -3.04
C VAL A 47 1.85 17.82 -4.24
N ALA A 48 2.09 17.28 -5.44
CA ALA A 48 1.96 18.01 -6.69
C ALA A 48 0.47 18.09 -7.08
N LEU A 49 -0.08 19.31 -7.10
CA LEU A 49 -1.49 19.54 -7.41
C LEU A 49 -1.74 19.75 -8.91
N GLY A 50 -3.00 19.64 -9.33
CA GLY A 50 -3.47 20.01 -10.68
C GLY A 50 -4.01 18.85 -11.51
N GLN A 51 -4.05 17.63 -10.96
CA GLN A 51 -4.74 16.51 -11.56
C GLN A 51 -6.27 16.72 -11.53
N ARG A 52 -6.96 16.18 -12.54
CA ARG A 52 -8.42 16.25 -12.69
C ARG A 52 -9.02 14.86 -12.59
N ASP A 53 -10.28 14.80 -12.19
CA ASP A 53 -11.07 13.58 -12.08
C ASP A 53 -11.35 12.99 -13.45
N ALA A 54 -11.29 11.66 -13.51
CA ALA A 54 -11.76 10.92 -14.67
C ALA A 54 -13.29 10.92 -14.70
N THR A 55 -13.88 11.03 -15.89
CA THR A 55 -15.34 10.89 -16.09
C THR A 55 -15.77 9.45 -16.38
N THR A 56 -14.81 8.52 -16.40
CA THR A 56 -15.02 7.10 -16.68
C THR A 56 -14.14 6.23 -15.77
N ALA A 57 -14.53 4.97 -15.60
CA ALA A 57 -13.76 3.95 -14.89
C ALA A 57 -13.52 2.75 -15.81
N SER A 58 -12.48 1.96 -15.52
CA SER A 58 -12.15 0.76 -16.29
C SER A 58 -11.84 -0.42 -15.37
N GLU A 59 -12.83 -1.30 -15.21
CA GLU A 59 -12.68 -2.56 -14.46
C GLU A 59 -11.65 -3.48 -15.12
N SER A 60 -11.64 -3.56 -16.47
CA SER A 60 -10.67 -4.36 -17.20
C SER A 60 -9.24 -3.88 -17.00
N ALA A 61 -9.01 -2.55 -16.96
CA ALA A 61 -7.71 -2.00 -16.64
C ALA A 61 -7.32 -2.31 -15.18
N ALA A 62 -8.24 -2.18 -14.22
CA ALA A 62 -7.96 -2.52 -12.82
C ALA A 62 -7.55 -3.99 -12.68
N ASN A 63 -8.34 -4.92 -13.24
CA ASN A 63 -8.06 -6.35 -13.20
C ASN A 63 -6.74 -6.74 -13.90
N ALA A 64 -6.33 -5.99 -14.93
CA ALA A 64 -5.10 -6.26 -15.66
C ALA A 64 -3.85 -5.60 -15.06
N GLN A 65 -4.00 -4.50 -14.33
CA GLN A 65 -2.87 -3.64 -13.94
C GLN A 65 -2.60 -3.60 -12.45
N LEU A 66 -3.55 -4.03 -11.60
CA LEU A 66 -3.30 -4.13 -10.16
C LEU A 66 -2.44 -5.37 -9.86
N PRO A 67 -1.34 -5.21 -9.11
CA PRO A 67 -0.50 -6.33 -8.74
C PRO A 67 -1.25 -7.27 -7.79
N SER A 68 -1.13 -8.58 -8.03
CA SER A 68 -1.69 -9.58 -7.14
C SER A 68 -0.79 -9.79 -5.92
N LEU A 69 -1.39 -10.07 -4.78
CA LEU A 69 -0.68 -10.38 -3.54
C LEU A 69 0.11 -11.69 -3.59
N PHE A 70 -0.13 -12.50 -4.65
CA PHE A 70 0.50 -13.79 -4.92
C PHE A 70 1.59 -13.73 -5.98
N PHE A 71 1.95 -12.55 -6.49
CA PHE A 71 3.02 -12.42 -7.50
C PHE A 71 4.40 -12.79 -6.93
N ASP A 72 5.20 -13.44 -7.77
CA ASP A 72 6.64 -13.55 -7.57
C ASP A 72 7.36 -12.24 -7.89
N LEU A 73 8.64 -12.13 -7.51
CA LEU A 73 9.41 -10.91 -7.71
C LEU A 73 9.52 -10.48 -9.19
N PRO A 74 9.78 -11.38 -10.18
CA PRO A 74 9.82 -10.98 -11.60
C PRO A 74 8.48 -10.44 -12.13
N THR A 75 7.36 -11.06 -11.76
CA THR A 75 6.02 -10.62 -12.19
C THR A 75 5.67 -9.28 -11.54
N LEU A 76 5.94 -9.13 -10.24
CA LEU A 76 5.76 -7.86 -9.52
C LEU A 76 6.60 -6.75 -10.14
N THR A 77 7.87 -7.04 -10.46
CA THR A 77 8.78 -6.09 -11.11
C THR A 77 8.27 -5.66 -12.48
N SER A 78 7.78 -6.60 -13.28
CA SER A 78 7.21 -6.30 -14.61
C SER A 78 5.95 -5.43 -14.50
N ALA A 79 5.08 -5.70 -13.52
CA ALA A 79 3.87 -4.92 -13.29
C ALA A 79 4.18 -3.45 -12.91
N PHE A 80 5.18 -3.22 -12.05
CA PHE A 80 5.63 -1.87 -11.68
C PHE A 80 6.39 -1.18 -12.82
N ALA A 81 7.24 -1.90 -13.56
CA ALA A 81 7.94 -1.37 -14.72
C ALA A 81 6.96 -0.89 -15.81
N ALA A 82 5.83 -1.57 -15.98
CA ALA A 82 4.76 -1.14 -16.89
C ALA A 82 4.11 0.20 -16.48
N LYS A 83 4.35 0.67 -15.26
CA LYS A 83 3.95 1.99 -14.74
C LYS A 83 5.12 2.99 -14.69
N GLY A 84 6.28 2.63 -15.22
CA GLY A 84 7.49 3.45 -15.15
C GLY A 84 8.15 3.47 -13.78
N LEU A 85 7.83 2.50 -12.91
CA LEU A 85 8.38 2.40 -11.56
C LEU A 85 9.54 1.40 -11.52
N SER A 86 10.59 1.74 -10.80
CA SER A 86 11.81 0.95 -10.63
C SER A 86 11.67 -0.09 -9.50
N ALA A 87 12.64 -1.00 -9.39
CA ALA A 87 12.71 -1.94 -8.26
C ALA A 87 12.84 -1.23 -6.89
N CYS A 88 13.46 -0.05 -6.86
CA CYS A 88 13.51 0.79 -5.67
C CYS A 88 12.10 1.26 -5.28
N ASP A 89 11.31 1.69 -6.27
CA ASP A 89 9.93 2.15 -6.04
C ASP A 89 9.05 1.00 -5.54
N ILE A 90 9.25 -0.23 -6.01
CA ILE A 90 8.57 -1.42 -5.46
C ILE A 90 8.83 -1.51 -3.96
N THR A 91 10.11 -1.50 -3.56
CA THR A 91 10.51 -1.66 -2.15
C THR A 91 9.93 -0.55 -1.27
N VAL A 92 9.99 0.70 -1.74
CA VAL A 92 9.47 1.87 -1.00
C VAL A 92 7.95 1.83 -0.90
N LEU A 93 7.23 1.56 -1.99
CA LEU A 93 5.78 1.54 -2.01
C LEU A 93 5.18 0.36 -1.26
N SER A 94 5.84 -0.81 -1.27
CA SER A 94 5.47 -1.95 -0.43
C SER A 94 5.58 -1.63 1.06
N GLY A 95 6.40 -0.65 1.45
CA GLY A 95 6.40 -0.08 2.80
C GLY A 95 5.04 0.46 3.27
N GLY A 96 4.11 0.73 2.35
CA GLY A 96 2.71 1.05 2.68
C GLY A 96 1.99 -0.06 3.47
N HIS A 97 2.45 -1.31 3.37
CA HIS A 97 1.95 -2.43 4.18
C HIS A 97 2.39 -2.36 5.65
N ASN A 98 3.11 -1.32 6.07
CA ASN A 98 3.39 -1.10 7.49
C ASN A 98 2.13 -0.75 8.32
N ILE A 99 1.07 -0.29 7.67
CA ILE A 99 -0.23 -0.04 8.30
C ILE A 99 -1.34 -0.82 7.59
N GLY A 100 -2.44 -1.05 8.30
CA GLY A 100 -3.62 -1.72 7.75
C GLY A 100 -3.65 -3.23 7.99
N GLN A 101 -4.60 -3.88 7.31
CA GLN A 101 -4.94 -5.29 7.57
C GLN A 101 -5.22 -6.04 6.27
N ALA A 102 -4.92 -7.34 6.26
CA ALA A 102 -5.30 -8.26 5.21
C ALA A 102 -6.32 -9.28 5.71
N GLN A 103 -7.20 -9.72 4.81
CA GLN A 103 -8.12 -10.82 5.07
C GLN A 103 -7.38 -12.17 5.03
N CYS A 104 -7.80 -13.11 5.88
CA CYS A 104 -7.23 -14.45 6.02
C CYS A 104 -7.04 -15.16 4.67
N GLN A 105 -8.02 -15.08 3.78
CA GLN A 105 -7.94 -15.70 2.46
C GLN A 105 -6.72 -15.26 1.62
N LEU A 106 -6.21 -14.06 1.85
CA LEU A 106 -5.11 -13.47 1.08
C LEU A 106 -3.73 -13.94 1.55
N PHE A 107 -3.60 -14.38 2.80
CA PHE A 107 -2.33 -14.84 3.36
C PHE A 107 -2.35 -16.30 3.82
N ARG A 108 -3.51 -16.98 3.77
CA ARG A 108 -3.64 -18.37 4.23
C ARG A 108 -2.64 -19.30 3.55
N ALA A 109 -2.49 -19.17 2.23
CA ALA A 109 -1.53 -19.97 1.48
C ALA A 109 -0.10 -19.78 2.02
N ARG A 110 0.28 -18.54 2.37
CA ARG A 110 1.59 -18.24 2.94
C ARG A 110 1.81 -18.97 4.26
N ILE A 111 0.87 -18.85 5.21
CA ILE A 111 1.06 -19.45 6.54
C ILE A 111 0.90 -20.97 6.54
N TYR A 112 0.28 -21.60 5.54
CA TYR A 112 0.09 -23.06 5.51
C TYR A 112 1.02 -23.82 4.55
N ASN A 113 1.43 -23.20 3.44
CA ASN A 113 2.07 -23.92 2.33
C ASN A 113 3.51 -23.46 2.01
N GLU A 114 3.89 -22.25 2.40
CA GLU A 114 5.23 -21.71 2.09
C GLU A 114 6.26 -22.14 3.13
N THR A 115 7.53 -22.21 2.71
CA THR A 115 8.66 -22.62 3.55
C THR A 115 9.59 -21.46 3.91
N ASN A 116 9.50 -20.33 3.19
CA ASN A 116 10.24 -19.10 3.42
C ASN A 116 9.57 -18.21 4.49
N ILE A 117 9.14 -18.81 5.59
CA ILE A 117 8.42 -18.12 6.67
C ILE A 117 8.95 -18.59 8.03
N ASP A 118 9.13 -17.65 8.94
CA ASP A 118 9.53 -17.93 10.32
C ASP A 118 8.54 -18.92 10.97
N ILE A 119 9.09 -19.99 11.58
CA ILE A 119 8.30 -21.08 12.15
C ILE A 119 7.43 -20.57 13.31
N SER A 120 8.00 -19.74 14.18
CA SER A 120 7.28 -19.19 15.35
C SER A 120 6.16 -18.24 14.93
N PHE A 121 6.43 -17.42 13.90
CA PHE A 121 5.42 -16.56 13.30
C PHE A 121 4.30 -17.40 12.71
N THR A 122 4.64 -18.43 11.93
CA THR A 122 3.67 -19.36 11.34
C THR A 122 2.78 -20.02 12.40
N GLU A 123 3.37 -20.57 13.45
CA GLU A 123 2.62 -21.19 14.56
C GLU A 123 1.68 -20.19 15.23
N SER A 124 2.16 -18.98 15.51
CA SER A 124 1.32 -17.93 16.11
C SER A 124 0.13 -17.56 15.21
N ARG A 125 0.33 -17.45 13.89
CA ARG A 125 -0.75 -17.13 12.95
C ARG A 125 -1.74 -18.28 12.82
N ARG A 126 -1.28 -19.52 12.73
CA ARG A 126 -2.14 -20.72 12.66
C ARG A 126 -3.01 -20.92 13.90
N SER A 127 -2.59 -20.38 15.06
CA SER A 127 -3.42 -20.41 16.28
C SER A 127 -4.66 -19.51 16.20
N ILE A 128 -4.65 -18.51 15.30
CA ILE A 128 -5.71 -17.51 15.13
C ILE A 128 -6.49 -17.74 13.84
N TYR A 129 -5.79 -18.11 12.76
CA TYR A 129 -6.34 -18.20 11.41
C TYR A 129 -6.42 -19.66 10.96
N PRO A 130 -7.64 -20.20 10.77
CA PRO A 130 -7.81 -21.61 10.43
C PRO A 130 -7.40 -21.92 8.98
N SER A 131 -7.08 -23.20 8.73
CA SER A 131 -6.74 -23.72 7.40
C SER A 131 -7.92 -23.74 6.44
N SER A 132 -9.15 -23.59 6.93
CA SER A 132 -10.36 -23.46 6.13
C SER A 132 -11.40 -22.60 6.88
N GLY A 133 -12.20 -21.84 6.13
CA GLY A 133 -13.15 -20.87 6.69
C GLY A 133 -12.47 -19.63 7.29
N GLY A 134 -13.28 -18.73 7.86
CA GLY A 134 -12.78 -17.48 8.45
C GLY A 134 -12.11 -16.55 7.44
N ASP A 135 -12.50 -16.61 6.16
CA ASP A 135 -11.85 -15.90 5.05
C ASP A 135 -11.73 -14.39 5.28
N THR A 136 -12.73 -13.80 5.94
CA THR A 136 -12.81 -12.37 6.22
C THR A 136 -12.11 -11.93 7.52
N ASN A 137 -11.53 -12.86 8.29
CA ASN A 137 -10.79 -12.52 9.50
C ASN A 137 -9.60 -11.62 9.14
N LEU A 138 -9.45 -10.52 9.86
CA LEU A 138 -8.44 -9.50 9.58
C LEU A 138 -7.18 -9.73 10.42
N SER A 139 -6.03 -9.74 9.74
CA SER A 139 -4.71 -9.68 10.37
C SER A 139 -4.04 -8.37 10.05
N PRO A 140 -3.36 -7.72 11.02
CA PRO A 140 -2.47 -6.62 10.68
C PRO A 140 -1.34 -7.09 9.75
N LEU A 141 -0.99 -6.23 8.78
CA LEU A 141 0.09 -6.47 7.82
C LEU A 141 1.47 -6.38 8.51
N ASP A 142 1.68 -5.37 9.36
CA ASP A 142 2.78 -5.31 10.32
C ASP A 142 2.35 -5.81 11.69
N SER A 143 3.04 -6.83 12.21
CA SER A 143 2.73 -7.43 13.51
C SER A 143 3.29 -6.65 14.71
N LEU A 144 4.29 -5.80 14.49
CA LEU A 144 5.03 -5.09 15.54
C LEU A 144 4.38 -3.75 15.90
N THR A 145 3.97 -2.99 14.88
CA THR A 145 3.46 -1.61 15.03
C THR A 145 2.27 -1.35 14.10
N PRO A 146 1.15 -2.10 14.22
CA PRO A 146 0.04 -2.09 13.27
C PRO A 146 -0.70 -0.74 13.10
N ILE A 147 -0.42 0.22 13.98
CA ILE A 147 -1.02 1.56 14.01
C ILE A 147 0.04 2.67 14.01
N ARG A 148 1.23 2.40 13.46
CA ARG A 148 2.29 3.40 13.33
C ARG A 148 3.03 3.24 12.01
N PHE A 149 3.20 4.33 11.29
CA PHE A 149 3.96 4.36 10.06
C PHE A 149 5.45 4.58 10.36
N ASP A 150 6.18 3.49 10.44
CA ASP A 150 7.64 3.42 10.57
C ASP A 150 8.30 2.39 9.63
N ASN A 151 9.40 1.76 10.05
CA ASN A 151 10.16 0.80 9.26
C ASN A 151 10.06 -0.66 9.76
N LYS A 152 9.11 -0.98 10.65
CA LYS A 152 8.97 -2.34 11.19
C LYS A 152 8.52 -3.36 10.16
N TYR A 153 7.72 -2.96 9.18
CA TYR A 153 7.48 -3.75 7.96
C TYR A 153 8.77 -4.38 7.41
N PHE A 154 9.81 -3.59 7.16
CA PHE A 154 11.08 -4.09 6.61
C PHE A 154 11.83 -4.99 7.60
N SER A 155 11.71 -4.74 8.91
CA SER A 155 12.30 -5.59 9.94
C SER A 155 11.64 -6.99 9.95
N GLU A 156 10.32 -7.05 9.76
CA GLU A 156 9.57 -8.31 9.62
C GLU A 156 9.99 -9.06 8.35
N LEU A 157 10.21 -8.39 7.21
CA LEU A 157 10.71 -9.05 5.99
C LEU A 157 12.05 -9.74 6.23
N VAL A 158 13.00 -9.04 6.87
CA VAL A 158 14.33 -9.59 7.20
C VAL A 158 14.21 -10.79 8.15
N ALA A 159 13.22 -10.78 9.03
CA ALA A 159 12.94 -11.88 9.95
C ALA A 159 12.13 -13.04 9.32
N GLY A 160 11.79 -12.98 8.02
CA GLY A 160 10.96 -14.00 7.38
C GLY A 160 9.48 -13.94 7.79
N ARG A 161 8.97 -12.76 8.15
CA ARG A 161 7.65 -12.54 8.76
C ARG A 161 6.73 -11.65 7.93
N GLY A 162 7.07 -11.40 6.66
CA GLY A 162 6.13 -10.73 5.74
C GLY A 162 4.81 -11.52 5.67
N LEU A 163 3.66 -10.88 5.80
CA LEU A 163 2.38 -11.59 5.87
C LEU A 163 1.95 -12.14 4.51
N LEU A 164 2.12 -11.35 3.45
CA LEU A 164 1.74 -11.70 2.08
C LEU A 164 2.89 -12.40 1.36
N ILE A 165 2.60 -13.17 0.31
CA ILE A 165 3.65 -13.74 -0.55
C ILE A 165 4.43 -12.61 -1.23
N SER A 166 3.72 -11.68 -1.85
CA SER A 166 4.29 -10.47 -2.48
C SER A 166 5.13 -9.57 -1.56
N ASP A 167 4.96 -9.68 -0.23
CA ASP A 167 5.84 -9.00 0.73
C ASP A 167 7.18 -9.72 0.86
N GLN A 168 7.15 -11.04 1.10
CA GLN A 168 8.37 -11.78 1.38
C GLN A 168 9.26 -11.97 0.15
N VAL A 169 8.69 -11.98 -1.06
CA VAL A 169 9.50 -12.06 -2.29
C VAL A 169 10.47 -10.88 -2.46
N LEU A 170 10.26 -9.76 -1.73
CA LEU A 170 11.20 -8.65 -1.68
C LEU A 170 12.48 -8.98 -0.88
N PHE A 171 12.42 -10.02 -0.03
CA PHE A 171 13.53 -10.46 0.81
C PHE A 171 13.52 -11.99 0.99
N ASP A 172 13.92 -12.72 -0.04
CA ASP A 172 13.98 -14.20 -0.06
C ASP A 172 15.27 -14.74 -0.71
N GLY A 173 16.38 -14.02 -0.56
CA GLY A 173 17.69 -14.44 -1.08
C GLY A 173 17.88 -14.32 -2.60
N GLY A 174 17.00 -13.59 -3.27
CA GLY A 174 17.02 -13.36 -4.73
C GLY A 174 17.38 -11.93 -5.17
N SER A 175 17.83 -11.07 -4.26
CA SER A 175 18.21 -9.68 -4.50
C SER A 175 19.68 -9.38 -4.19
#